data_AF-A0A7W4E7Z0-F1
#
_entry.id   AF-A0A7W4E7Z0-F1
#
_cell.length_a   1.000
_cell.length_b   1.000
_cell.length_c   1.000
_cell.angle_alpha   90.00
_cell.angle_beta   90.00
_cell.angle_gamma   90.00
#
_symmetry.space_group_name_H-M   'P 1'
#
loop_
_entity.id
_entity.type
_entity.pdbx_description
1 polymer ?
#
loop_
_entity_poly.entity_id
_entity_poly.type
_entity_poly.pdbx_seq_one_letter_code
_entity_poly.pdbx_strand_id
1 'polypeptide(L)'
;MISKEKWAEIKLSWQRYGSEYIGIMLIIALIVSLFWFFTIRPIMNYFHENEINSLKTEILRKIEDNSATLEFSNENEAKKAKENLKEISTNDNIEFELIEILKNHDKFEIKVQFKSAK
;
A
#
# COMPACT_ATOMS: atom_id res chain seq x y z
N MET A 1 -37.29 7.72 -12.65
CA MET A 1 -37.71 6.82 -13.73
C MET A 1 -37.51 7.56 -15.05
N ILE A 2 -36.68 7.06 -15.96
CA ILE A 2 -36.40 7.74 -17.24
C ILE A 2 -37.61 7.55 -18.16
N SER A 3 -38.13 8.62 -18.76
CA SER A 3 -39.28 8.55 -19.67
C SER A 3 -38.91 7.84 -20.99
N LYS A 4 -39.91 7.25 -21.66
CA LYS A 4 -39.70 6.58 -22.96
C LYS A 4 -39.09 7.52 -24.02
N GLU A 5 -39.46 8.80 -23.97
CA GLU A 5 -38.92 9.85 -24.85
C GLU A 5 -37.43 10.08 -24.62
N LYS A 6 -36.99 10.20 -23.36
CA LYS A 6 -35.56 10.33 -23.03
C LYS A 6 -34.73 9.13 -23.49
N TRP A 7 -35.29 7.92 -23.42
CA TRP A 7 -34.63 6.72 -23.96
C TRP A 7 -34.51 6.75 -25.49
N ALA A 8 -35.53 7.23 -26.20
CA ALA A 8 -35.49 7.37 -27.65
C ALA A 8 -34.44 8.40 -28.10
N GLU A 9 -34.33 9.52 -27.37
CA GLU A 9 -33.31 10.55 -27.62
C GLU A 9 -31.88 10.03 -27.40
N ILE A 10 -31.63 9.33 -26.29
CA ILE A 10 -30.32 8.73 -26.01
C ILE A 10 -29.96 7.67 -27.06
N LYS A 11 -30.94 6.89 -27.52
CA LYS A 11 -30.71 5.90 -28.58
C LYS A 11 -30.35 6.56 -29.91
N LEU A 12 -31.06 7.62 -30.29
CA LEU A 12 -30.77 8.40 -31.51
C LEU A 12 -29.41 9.09 -31.44
N SER A 13 -29.06 9.68 -30.30
CA SER A 13 -27.74 10.32 -30.11
C SER A 13 -26.62 9.29 -30.15
N TRP A 14 -26.81 8.10 -29.58
CA TRP A 14 -25.85 7.01 -29.62
C TRP A 14 -25.65 6.45 -31.03
N GLN A 15 -26.71 6.31 -31.83
CA GLN A 15 -26.57 5.88 -33.23
C GLN A 15 -25.82 6.91 -34.09
N ARG A 16 -25.92 8.19 -33.75
CA ARG A 16 -25.30 9.28 -34.51
C ARG A 16 -23.86 9.58 -34.08
N TYR A 17 -23.57 9.52 -32.77
CA TYR A 17 -22.29 9.96 -32.19
C TYR A 17 -21.63 8.89 -31.29
N GLY A 18 -22.09 7.63 -31.35
CA GLY A 18 -21.59 6.56 -30.48
C GLY A 18 -20.07 6.37 -30.55
N SER A 19 -19.47 6.49 -31.73
CA SER A 19 -18.02 6.43 -31.92
C SER A 19 -17.29 7.59 -31.24
N GLU A 20 -17.83 8.81 -31.31
CA GLU A 20 -17.28 10.00 -30.65
C GLU A 20 -17.37 9.87 -29.12
N TYR A 21 -18.51 9.40 -28.59
CA TYR A 21 -18.66 9.12 -27.17
C TYR A 21 -17.66 8.07 -26.68
N ILE A 22 -17.46 6.98 -27.43
CA ILE A 22 -16.44 5.96 -27.09
C ILE A 22 -15.04 6.57 -27.13
N GLY A 23 -14.72 7.38 -28.15
CA GLY A 23 -13.44 8.08 -28.25
C GLY A 23 -13.16 8.98 -27.04
N ILE A 24 -14.13 9.79 -26.63
CA ILE A 24 -14.02 10.68 -25.46
C ILE A 24 -13.84 9.85 -24.19
N MET A 25 -14.60 8.77 -24.00
CA MET A 25 -14.47 7.91 -22.83
C MET A 25 -13.09 7.25 -22.75
N LEU A 26 -12.53 6.83 -23.89
CA LEU A 26 -11.16 6.30 -23.96
C LEU A 26 -10.13 7.38 -23.61
N ILE A 27 -10.26 8.59 -24.14
CA ILE A 27 -9.36 9.71 -23.81
C ILE A 27 -9.40 10.02 -22.31
N ILE A 28 -10.59 10.09 -21.71
CA ILE A 28 -10.75 10.31 -20.27
C ILE A 28 -10.08 9.19 -19.48
N ALA A 29 -10.33 7.92 -19.85
CA ALA A 29 -9.71 6.78 -19.19
C ALA A 29 -8.18 6.82 -19.28
N LEU A 30 -7.61 7.19 -20.43
CA LEU A 30 -6.17 7.37 -20.61
C LEU A 30 -5.63 8.49 -19.73
N ILE A 31 -6.29 9.65 -19.67
CA ILE A 31 -5.88 10.77 -18.83
C ILE A 31 -5.90 10.37 -17.34
N VAL A 32 -6.95 9.69 -16.88
CA VAL A 32 -7.05 9.21 -15.50
C VAL A 32 -5.95 8.19 -15.19
N SER A 33 -5.67 7.28 -16.13
CA SER A 33 -4.59 6.29 -15.97
C SER A 33 -3.21 6.94 -15.89
N LEU A 34 -2.93 7.91 -16.76
CA LEU A 34 -1.68 8.67 -16.74
C LEU A 34 -1.56 9.47 -15.45
N PHE A 35 -2.62 10.16 -15.03
CA PHE A 35 -2.63 10.91 -13.78
C PHE A 35 -2.36 10.01 -12.56
N TRP A 36 -3.00 8.83 -12.51
CA TRP A 36 -2.74 7.84 -11.46
C TRP A 36 -1.27 7.41 -11.45
N PHE A 37 -0.71 7.08 -12.61
CA PHE A 37 0.65 6.57 -12.76
C PHE A 37 1.72 7.62 -12.44
N PHE A 38 1.54 8.87 -12.86
CA PHE A 38 2.54 9.93 -12.71
C PHE A 38 2.39 10.75 -11.43
N THR A 39 1.20 10.82 -10.84
CA THR A 39 0.97 11.64 -9.63
C THR A 39 0.77 10.76 -8.41
N ILE A 40 -0.19 9.84 -8.44
CA ILE A 40 -0.62 9.12 -7.24
C ILE A 40 0.38 8.02 -6.86
N ARG A 41 0.81 7.21 -7.83
CA ARG A 41 1.74 6.11 -7.58
C ARG A 41 3.08 6.59 -6.97
N PRO A 42 3.75 7.64 -7.48
CA PRO A 42 4.99 8.12 -6.89
C PRO A 42 4.81 8.66 -5.47
N ILE A 43 3.71 9.36 -5.20
CA ILE A 43 3.38 9.84 -3.86
C ILE A 43 3.21 8.66 -2.89
N MET A 44 2.45 7.64 -3.28
CA MET A 44 2.25 6.45 -2.46
C MET A 44 3.56 5.72 -2.17
N ASN A 45 4.42 5.58 -3.19
CA ASN A 45 5.75 4.98 -3.03
C ASN A 45 6.62 5.78 -2.06
N TYR A 46 6.62 7.12 -2.16
CA TYR A 46 7.37 7.97 -1.25
C TYR A 46 6.93 7.79 0.21
N PHE A 47 5.61 7.75 0.47
CA PHE A 47 5.10 7.47 1.82
C PHE A 47 5.50 6.07 2.32
N HIS A 48 5.42 5.06 1.45
CA HIS A 48 5.83 3.70 1.78
C HIS A 48 7.33 3.61 2.10
N GLU A 49 8.19 4.22 1.28
CA GLU A 49 9.63 4.31 1.54
C GLU A 49 9.94 5.02 2.86
N ASN A 50 9.22 6.10 3.17
CA ASN A 50 9.38 6.79 4.45
C ASN A 50 8.96 5.93 5.64
N GLU A 51 7.87 5.17 5.51
CA GLU A 51 7.41 4.24 6.55
C GLU A 51 8.43 3.13 6.78
N ILE A 52 8.99 2.56 5.70
CA ILE A 52 10.06 1.57 5.75
C ILE A 52 11.31 2.15 6.43
N ASN A 53 11.75 3.35 6.06
CA ASN A 53 12.93 4.00 6.65
C ASN A 53 12.73 4.34 8.13
N SER A 54 11.53 4.78 8.52
CA SER A 54 11.16 4.99 9.92
C SER A 54 11.25 3.69 10.71
N LEU A 55 10.70 2.59 10.17
CA LEU A 55 10.72 1.28 10.80
C LEU A 55 12.15 0.75 10.97
N LYS A 56 13.00 0.89 9.94
CA LYS A 56 14.44 0.55 10.01
C LYS A 56 15.11 1.33 11.14
N THR A 57 14.88 2.63 11.21
CA THR A 57 15.47 3.51 12.22
C THR A 57 15.01 3.13 13.64
N GLU A 58 13.72 2.84 13.81
CA GLU A 58 13.17 2.48 15.10
C GLU A 58 13.72 1.13 15.59
N ILE A 59 13.85 0.16 14.69
CA ILE A 59 14.49 -1.12 14.99
C ILE A 59 15.92 -0.90 15.43
N LEU A 60 16.74 -0.20 14.65
CA LEU A 60 18.16 0.04 14.98
C LEU A 60 18.32 0.68 16.37
N ARG A 61 17.41 1.58 16.75
CA ARG A 61 17.42 2.22 18.07
C ARG A 61 17.07 1.27 19.22
N LYS A 62 16.29 0.22 18.96
CA LYS A 62 15.77 -0.73 19.94
C LYS A 62 16.46 -2.09 19.90
N ILE A 63 17.54 -2.25 19.13
CA ILE A 63 18.32 -3.49 19.11
C ILE A 63 19.00 -3.68 20.46
N GLU A 64 18.72 -4.81 21.10
CA GLU A 64 19.34 -5.29 22.32
C GLU A 64 19.54 -6.82 22.18
N ASP A 65 20.78 -7.29 22.39
CA ASP A 65 21.17 -8.70 22.30
C ASP A 65 20.64 -9.44 21.06
N ASN A 66 20.86 -8.88 19.86
CA ASN A 66 20.39 -9.41 18.57
C ASN A 66 18.85 -9.58 18.47
N SER A 67 18.10 -8.81 19.25
CA SER A 67 16.65 -8.74 19.15
C SER A 67 16.15 -7.31 19.23
N ALA A 68 14.93 -7.07 18.73
CA ALA A 68 14.26 -5.78 18.86
C ALA A 68 12.77 -6.00 19.13
N THR A 69 12.19 -5.16 19.99
CA THR A 69 10.75 -5.16 20.29
C THR A 69 10.11 -3.83 19.92
N LEU A 70 9.15 -3.87 19.00
CA LEU A 70 8.37 -2.72 18.54
C LEU A 70 6.97 -2.77 19.14
N GLU A 71 6.43 -1.64 19.57
CA GLU A 71 5.10 -1.55 20.17
C GLU A 71 4.13 -0.79 19.25
N PHE A 72 2.94 -1.34 19.08
CA PHE A 72 1.86 -0.80 18.26
C PHE A 72 0.57 -0.76 19.06
N SER A 73 -0.25 0.24 18.75
CA SER A 73 -1.55 0.42 19.40
C SER A 73 -2.65 -0.48 18.83
N ASN A 74 -2.45 -0.99 17.61
CA ASN A 74 -3.46 -1.74 16.86
C ASN A 74 -2.84 -2.99 16.18
N GLU A 75 -3.62 -4.06 16.11
CA GLU A 75 -3.22 -5.31 15.44
C GLU A 75 -2.93 -5.10 13.95
N ASN A 76 -3.71 -4.26 13.28
CA ASN A 76 -3.52 -4.01 11.85
C ASN A 76 -2.21 -3.26 11.57
N GLU A 77 -1.82 -2.33 12.45
CA GLU A 77 -0.52 -1.65 12.37
C GLU A 77 0.62 -2.65 12.59
N ALA A 78 0.50 -3.52 13.60
CA ALA A 78 1.50 -4.57 13.84
C ALA A 78 1.61 -5.56 12.66
N LYS A 79 0.49 -5.95 12.04
CA LYS A 79 0.49 -6.80 10.84
C LYS A 79 1.18 -6.12 9.67
N LYS A 80 0.85 -4.85 9.41
CA LYS A 80 1.48 -4.06 8.35
C LYS A 80 2.98 -3.90 8.57
N ALA A 81 3.40 -3.56 9.79
CA ALA A 81 4.80 -3.46 10.15
C ALA A 81 5.53 -4.80 9.99
N LYS A 82 4.91 -5.94 10.33
CA LYS A 82 5.48 -7.27 10.06
C LYS A 82 5.68 -7.54 8.58
N GLU A 83 4.76 -7.13 7.71
CA GLU A 83 4.93 -7.26 6.25
C GLU A 83 6.06 -6.36 5.74
N ASN A 84 6.10 -5.11 6.20
CA ASN A 84 7.19 -4.17 5.90
C ASN A 84 8.56 -4.73 6.35
N LEU A 85 8.63 -5.48 7.45
CA LEU A 85 9.87 -6.13 7.88
C LEU A 85 10.31 -7.26 6.95
N LYS A 86 9.39 -8.02 6.38
CA LYS A 86 9.73 -9.02 5.35
C LYS A 86 10.25 -8.35 4.08
N GLU A 87 9.69 -7.21 3.72
CA GLU A 87 10.19 -6.40 2.61
C GLU A 87 11.62 -5.91 2.90
N ILE A 88 11.87 -5.35 4.10
CA ILE A 88 13.21 -4.95 4.54
C ILE A 88 14.18 -6.14 4.48
N SER A 89 13.78 -7.30 4.98
CA SER A 89 14.57 -8.54 4.94
C SER A 89 15.06 -8.85 3.52
N THR A 90 14.15 -8.72 2.54
CA THR A 90 14.42 -9.04 1.14
C THR A 90 15.27 -7.96 0.47
N ASN A 91 14.92 -6.69 0.66
CA ASN A 91 15.57 -5.56 -0.02
C ASN A 91 16.98 -5.29 0.54
N ASP A 92 17.17 -5.44 1.85
CA ASP A 92 18.44 -5.14 2.52
C ASP A 92 19.28 -6.40 2.77
N ASN A 93 18.80 -7.58 2.35
CA ASN A 93 19.45 -8.88 2.55
C ASN A 93 19.75 -9.17 4.05
N ILE A 94 18.77 -8.88 4.91
CA ILE A 94 18.83 -9.11 6.35
C ILE A 94 18.05 -10.38 6.67
N GLU A 95 18.71 -11.38 7.25
CA GLU A 95 18.03 -12.60 7.70
C GLU A 95 17.51 -12.43 9.13
N PHE A 96 16.19 -12.45 9.27
CA PHE A 96 15.53 -12.55 10.56
C PHE A 96 15.33 -14.03 10.91
N GLU A 97 15.75 -14.43 12.10
CA GLU A 97 15.48 -15.77 12.64
C GLU A 97 14.00 -15.89 13.05
N LEU A 98 13.42 -14.82 13.59
CA LEU A 98 12.05 -14.82 14.07
C LEU A 98 11.43 -13.42 13.95
N ILE A 99 10.18 -13.36 13.48
CA ILE A 99 9.33 -12.16 13.49
C ILE A 99 7.93 -12.55 13.97
N GLU A 100 7.62 -12.24 15.22
CA GLU A 100 6.35 -12.61 15.85
C GLU A 100 5.59 -11.38 16.33
N ILE A 101 4.26 -11.44 16.17
CA ILE A 101 3.35 -10.46 16.76
C ILE A 101 2.83 -11.08 18.05
N LEU A 102 3.02 -10.38 19.16
CA LEU A 102 2.55 -10.76 20.48
C LEU A 102 1.52 -9.73 20.92
N LYS A 103 0.49 -10.17 21.64
CA LYS A 103 -0.43 -9.24 22.31
C LYS A 103 0.03 -9.07 23.76
N ASN A 104 0.44 -7.86 24.12
CA ASN A 104 0.83 -7.53 25.49
C ASN A 104 -0.18 -6.52 26.06
N HIS A 105 -1.10 -7.02 26.89
CA HIS A 105 -2.17 -6.22 27.48
C HIS A 105 -3.04 -5.54 26.40
N ASP A 106 -3.04 -4.19 26.35
CA ASP A 106 -3.78 -3.37 25.39
C ASP A 106 -2.95 -3.01 24.13
N LYS A 107 -1.71 -3.50 24.04
CA LYS A 107 -0.79 -3.22 22.92
C LYS A 107 -0.45 -4.49 22.14
N PHE A 108 0.00 -4.27 20.90
CA PHE A 108 0.56 -5.31 20.05
C PHE A 108 2.06 -5.07 19.91
N GLU A 109 2.86 -6.10 20.15
CA GLU A 109 4.30 -6.04 20.07
C GLU A 109 4.81 -6.87 18.91
N ILE A 110 5.80 -6.38 18.18
CA ILE A 110 6.56 -7.20 17.23
C ILE A 110 7.91 -7.48 17.84
N LYS A 111 8.19 -8.76 18.09
CA LYS A 111 9.52 -9.21 18.46
C LYS A 111 10.26 -9.72 17.23
N VAL A 112 11.41 -9.12 16.97
CA VAL A 112 12.30 -9.45 15.87
C VAL A 112 13.58 -10.05 16.46
N GLN A 113 14.02 -11.21 15.98
CA GLN A 113 15.35 -11.76 16.28
C GLN A 113 16.17 -11.80 15.01
N PHE A 114 17.38 -11.24 15.08
CA PHE A 114 18.31 -11.21 13.96
C PHE A 114 19.12 -12.50 13.97
N LYS A 115 19.27 -13.11 12.79
CA LYS A 115 20.16 -14.24 12.66
C LYS A 115 21.59 -13.75 12.78
N SER A 116 22.33 -14.27 13.75
CA SER A 116 23.74 -13.91 13.93
C SER A 116 24.56 -14.33 12.72
N ALA A 117 25.46 -13.45 12.26
CA ALA A 117 26.44 -13.82 11.25
C ALA A 117 27.37 -14.89 11.84
N LYS A 118 27.45 -16.05 11.19
CA LYS A 118 28.41 -17.11 11.53
C LYS A 118 29.84 -16.70 11.23
#